data_AF-A0A7G3BIT7-F1
#
_entry.id   AF-A0A7G3BIT7-F1
#
_cell.length_a   1.000
_cell.length_b   1.000
_cell.length_c   1.000
_cell.angle_alpha   90.00
_cell.angle_beta   90.00
_cell.angle_gamma   90.00
#
_symmetry.space_group_name_H-M   'P 1'
#
loop_
_entity.id
_entity.type
_entity.pdbx_description
1 polymer ?
#
loop_
_entity_poly.entity_id
_entity_poly.type
_entity_poly.pdbx_seq_one_letter_code
_entity_poly.pdbx_strand_id
1 'polypeptide(L)'
;MFLDLIQLYRKNQNIGKIPLEDFNTEVFANILKMYPKVCEDFCLNFLKLPLDNYIIKTQYHQFIASQKPNCIIDLVFIGDSNICFLESKVESIEGDEQLLRYEMALIENHSEKGKYLLYCTKYSDPKKMENFASY
;
A
#
# COMPACT_ATOMS: atom_id res chain seq x y z
N MET A 1 -10.96 -10.89 -7.55
CA MET A 1 -10.41 -10.28 -8.78
C MET A 1 -11.48 -9.68 -9.68
N PHE A 2 -12.17 -10.44 -10.55
CA PHE A 2 -13.08 -9.83 -11.55
C PHE A 2 -14.23 -9.03 -10.94
N LEU A 3 -14.80 -9.49 -9.83
CA LEU A 3 -15.86 -8.75 -9.13
C LEU A 3 -15.35 -7.44 -8.52
N ASP A 4 -14.13 -7.42 -7.96
CA ASP A 4 -13.52 -6.22 -7.37
C ASP A 4 -13.24 -5.17 -8.45
N LEU A 5 -12.74 -5.60 -9.61
CA LEU A 5 -12.51 -4.73 -10.76
C LEU A 5 -13.82 -4.18 -11.34
N ILE A 6 -14.89 -4.99 -11.38
CA ILE A 6 -16.23 -4.52 -11.80
C ILE A 6 -16.78 -3.49 -10.81
N GLN A 7 -16.58 -3.68 -9.50
CA GLN A 7 -17.00 -2.73 -8.48
C GLN A 7 -16.25 -1.40 -8.62
N LEU A 8 -14.92 -1.45 -8.79
CA LEU A 8 -14.11 -0.26 -9.07
C LEU A 8 -14.58 0.48 -10.33
N TYR A 9 -14.81 -0.25 -11.42
CA TYR A 9 -15.31 0.33 -12.66
C TYR A 9 -16.64 1.06 -12.42
N ARG A 10 -17.62 0.39 -11.80
CA ARG A 10 -18.95 0.96 -11.49
C ARG A 10 -18.87 2.21 -10.62
N LYS A 11 -18.02 2.21 -9.59
CA LYS A 11 -17.82 3.36 -8.69
C LYS A 11 -17.30 4.59 -9.45
N ASN A 12 -16.52 4.40 -10.51
CA ASN A 12 -15.83 5.47 -11.22
C ASN A 12 -16.50 5.86 -12.55
N GLN A 13 -17.60 5.24 -12.95
CA GLN A 13 -18.31 5.56 -14.21
C GLN A 13 -18.72 7.03 -14.31
N ASN A 14 -19.10 7.65 -13.18
CA ASN A 14 -19.60 9.03 -13.16
C ASN A 14 -18.50 10.10 -13.15
N ILE A 15 -17.22 9.71 -12.97
CA ILE A 15 -16.09 10.64 -12.80
C ILE A 15 -15.36 10.88 -14.13
N GLY A 16 -15.65 10.07 -15.17
CA GLY A 16 -15.07 10.21 -16.50
C GLY A 16 -13.55 9.92 -16.59
N LYS A 17 -12.92 9.51 -15.48
CA LYS A 17 -11.52 9.06 -15.41
C LYS A 17 -11.45 7.62 -14.93
N ILE A 18 -10.66 6.81 -15.62
CA ILE A 18 -10.31 5.46 -15.19
C ILE A 18 -9.29 5.59 -14.06
N PRO A 19 -9.53 5.04 -12.86
CA PRO A 19 -8.58 5.10 -11.74
C PRO A 19 -7.47 4.07 -11.95
N LEU A 20 -6.55 4.36 -12.87
CA LEU A 20 -5.50 3.43 -13.31
C LEU A 20 -4.71 2.84 -12.13
N GLU A 21 -4.40 3.67 -11.13
CA GLU A 21 -3.67 3.27 -9.92
C GLU A 21 -4.45 2.20 -9.13
N ASP A 22 -5.73 2.47 -8.81
CA ASP A 22 -6.59 1.53 -8.10
C ASP A 22 -6.73 0.19 -8.87
N PHE A 23 -6.88 0.25 -10.19
CA PHE A 23 -6.96 -0.94 -11.03
C PHE A 23 -5.67 -1.75 -10.99
N ASN A 24 -4.52 -1.09 -11.11
CA ASN A 24 -3.22 -1.75 -11.05
C ASN A 24 -3.02 -2.44 -9.69
N THR A 25 -3.31 -1.72 -8.61
CA THR A 25 -3.22 -2.23 -7.24
C THR A 25 -4.14 -3.44 -7.03
N GLU A 26 -5.41 -3.37 -7.46
CA GLU A 26 -6.33 -4.49 -7.29
C GLU A 26 -5.94 -5.72 -8.12
N VAL A 27 -5.53 -5.54 -9.37
CA VAL A 27 -5.05 -6.65 -10.20
C VAL A 27 -3.85 -7.30 -9.54
N PHE A 28 -2.87 -6.51 -9.14
CA PHE A 28 -1.64 -7.00 -8.54
C PHE A 28 -1.90 -7.73 -7.23
N ALA A 29 -2.67 -7.13 -6.32
CA ALA A 29 -3.02 -7.75 -5.04
C ALA A 29 -3.76 -9.08 -5.22
N ASN A 30 -4.66 -9.17 -6.19
CA ASN A 30 -5.40 -10.39 -6.47
C ASN A 30 -4.50 -11.51 -7.04
N ILE A 31 -3.53 -11.18 -7.90
CA ILE A 31 -2.54 -12.15 -8.38
C ILE A 31 -1.78 -12.73 -7.19
N LEU A 32 -1.27 -11.89 -6.29
CA LEU A 32 -0.51 -12.36 -5.13
C LEU A 32 -1.39 -13.23 -4.18
N LYS A 33 -2.66 -12.88 -3.98
CA LYS A 33 -3.62 -13.69 -3.21
C LYS A 33 -3.88 -15.07 -3.86
N MET A 34 -3.95 -15.13 -5.19
CA MET A 34 -4.18 -16.37 -5.93
C MET A 34 -2.97 -17.30 -5.95
N TYR A 35 -1.76 -16.75 -5.85
CA TYR A 35 -0.51 -17.50 -5.94
C TYR A 35 0.36 -17.28 -4.69
N PRO A 36 0.07 -17.95 -3.56
CA PRO A 36 0.75 -17.70 -2.29
C PRO A 36 2.28 -17.83 -2.33
N LYS A 37 2.81 -18.79 -3.11
CA LYS A 37 4.27 -18.94 -3.29
C LYS A 37 4.91 -17.74 -4.00
N VAL A 38 4.18 -17.12 -4.94
CA VAL A 38 4.64 -15.90 -5.60
C VAL A 38 4.58 -14.73 -4.62
N CYS A 39 3.56 -14.65 -3.78
CA CYS A 39 3.52 -13.65 -2.70
C CYS A 39 4.67 -13.81 -1.72
N GLU A 40 4.95 -15.02 -1.26
CA GLU A 40 6.04 -15.30 -0.32
C GLU A 40 7.40 -14.89 -0.92
N ASP A 41 7.68 -15.31 -2.16
CA ASP A 41 8.89 -14.93 -2.88
C ASP A 41 8.97 -13.41 -3.10
N PHE A 42 7.86 -12.77 -3.46
CA PHE A 42 7.79 -11.32 -3.63
C PHE A 42 8.11 -10.59 -2.32
N CYS A 43 7.52 -10.99 -1.19
CA CYS A 43 7.80 -10.37 0.10
C CYS A 43 9.27 -10.56 0.52
N LEU A 44 9.78 -11.79 0.46
CA LEU A 44 11.12 -12.13 0.95
C LEU A 44 12.23 -11.64 0.02
N ASN A 45 12.12 -11.95 -1.27
CA ASN A 45 13.22 -11.80 -2.22
C ASN A 45 13.16 -10.49 -2.98
N PHE A 46 11.96 -9.95 -3.26
CA PHE A 46 11.83 -8.67 -3.94
C PHE A 46 11.75 -7.50 -2.95
N LEU A 47 10.78 -7.51 -2.03
CA LEU A 47 10.60 -6.44 -1.04
C LEU A 47 11.60 -6.47 0.11
N LYS A 48 12.32 -7.60 0.30
CA LYS A 48 13.26 -7.82 1.41
C LYS A 48 12.63 -7.70 2.79
N LEU A 49 11.36 -8.09 2.91
CA LEU A 49 10.66 -8.18 4.18
C LEU A 49 11.14 -9.41 4.99
N PRO A 50 11.08 -9.37 6.33
CA PRO A 50 11.34 -10.55 7.15
C PRO A 50 10.40 -11.72 6.82
N LEU A 51 10.79 -12.94 7.18
CA LEU A 51 9.90 -14.09 7.07
C LEU A 51 8.71 -13.93 8.01
N ASP A 52 7.50 -14.00 7.45
CA ASP A 52 6.24 -13.86 8.17
C ASP A 52 5.07 -14.46 7.36
N ASN A 53 3.93 -14.67 8.02
CA ASN A 53 2.69 -15.15 7.40
C ASN A 53 1.87 -13.98 6.83
N TYR A 54 2.37 -13.36 5.75
CA TYR A 54 1.74 -12.17 5.20
C TYR A 54 0.38 -12.46 4.56
N ILE A 55 -0.65 -11.73 5.01
CA ILE A 55 -1.92 -11.58 4.32
C ILE A 55 -1.98 -10.24 3.59
N ILE A 56 -2.69 -10.20 2.46
CA ILE A 56 -2.77 -9.02 1.60
C ILE A 56 -4.12 -8.33 1.77
N LYS A 57 -4.08 -7.02 2.01
CA LYS A 57 -5.26 -6.14 1.97
C LYS A 57 -5.04 -4.99 1.02
N THR A 58 -6.11 -4.51 0.42
CA THR A 58 -6.14 -3.30 -0.40
C THR A 58 -7.09 -2.29 0.20
N GLN A 59 -6.89 -1.01 -0.09
CA GLN A 59 -7.74 0.08 0.42
C GLN A 59 -7.90 -0.01 1.95
N TYR A 60 -6.78 -0.24 2.65
CA TYR A 60 -6.75 -0.49 4.07
C TYR A 60 -6.90 0.81 4.84
N HIS A 61 -8.03 0.97 5.53
CA HIS A 61 -8.34 2.17 6.31
C HIS A 61 -7.62 2.14 7.67
N GLN A 62 -6.91 3.21 7.96
CA GLN A 62 -6.26 3.50 9.22
C GLN A 62 -6.68 4.88 9.73
N PHE A 63 -6.85 4.98 11.05
CA PHE A 63 -7.10 6.24 11.73
C PHE A 63 -5.76 6.85 12.14
N ILE A 64 -5.65 8.18 12.06
CA ILE A 64 -4.51 8.92 12.60
C ILE A 64 -5.11 9.96 13.56
N ALA A 65 -4.63 10.00 14.80
CA ALA A 65 -5.18 10.87 15.84
C ALA A 65 -5.01 12.38 15.56
N SER A 66 -4.15 12.73 14.59
CA SER A 66 -3.94 14.11 14.14
C SER A 66 -5.14 14.68 13.34
N GLN A 67 -5.05 15.94 12.89
CA GLN A 67 -6.09 16.62 12.10
C GLN A 67 -6.40 15.98 10.71
N LYS A 68 -5.76 14.85 10.36
CA LYS A 68 -6.01 14.10 9.12
C LYS A 68 -6.58 12.70 9.47
N PRO A 69 -7.86 12.60 9.88
CA PRO A 69 -8.39 11.43 10.58
C PRO A 69 -8.55 10.17 9.72
N ASN A 70 -8.28 10.22 8.42
CA ASN A 70 -8.44 9.07 7.54
C ASN A 70 -7.21 8.89 6.66
N CYS A 71 -6.62 7.70 6.76
CA CYS A 71 -5.52 7.24 5.94
C CYS A 71 -5.97 5.96 5.23
N ILE A 72 -5.97 5.97 3.89
CA ILE A 72 -6.32 4.79 3.09
C ILE A 72 -5.04 4.35 2.42
N ILE A 73 -4.59 3.14 2.73
CA ILE A 73 -3.38 2.55 2.17
C ILE A 73 -3.76 1.64 1.00
N ASP A 74 -3.11 1.84 -0.15
CA ASP A 74 -3.44 1.13 -1.39
C ASP A 74 -3.22 -0.38 -1.27
N LEU A 75 -2.04 -0.80 -0.82
CA LEU A 75 -1.67 -2.21 -0.62
C LEU A 75 -0.97 -2.43 0.71
N VAL A 76 -1.37 -3.47 1.44
CA VAL A 76 -0.80 -3.82 2.74
C VAL A 76 -0.51 -5.30 2.83
N PHE A 77 0.69 -5.63 3.31
CA PHE A 77 1.08 -6.97 3.74
C PHE A 77 1.10 -7.01 5.27
N ILE A 78 0.22 -7.79 5.87
CA ILE A 78 0.09 -7.92 7.33
C ILE A 78 0.57 -9.31 7.73
N GLY A 79 1.70 -9.38 8.42
CA GLY A 79 2.20 -10.58 9.06
C GLY A 79 1.84 -10.62 10.56
N ASP A 80 2.27 -11.68 11.23
CA ASP A 80 2.12 -11.86 12.67
C ASP A 80 3.00 -10.86 13.43
N SER A 81 4.25 -10.67 12.99
CA SER A 81 5.23 -9.78 13.63
C SER A 81 5.55 -8.52 12.83
N ASN A 82 5.20 -8.47 11.55
CA ASN A 82 5.59 -7.41 10.63
C ASN A 82 4.40 -6.84 9.86
N ILE A 83 4.50 -5.59 9.43
CA ILE A 83 3.53 -4.96 8.54
C ILE A 83 4.26 -4.10 7.51
N CYS A 84 3.84 -4.22 6.25
CA CYS A 84 4.36 -3.41 5.16
C CYS A 84 3.22 -2.67 4.47
N PHE A 85 3.31 -1.35 4.42
CA PHE A 85 2.49 -0.50 3.55
C PHE A 85 3.24 -0.32 2.22
N LEU A 86 2.53 -0.52 1.11
CA LEU A 86 3.05 -0.33 -0.23
C LEU A 86 2.14 0.62 -0.99
N GLU A 87 2.73 1.74 -1.42
CA GLU A 87 2.10 2.70 -2.31
C GLU A 87 2.66 2.51 -3.73
N SER A 88 1.77 2.41 -4.73
CA SER A 88 2.16 2.27 -6.13
C SER A 88 1.64 3.42 -6.97
N LYS A 89 2.53 4.09 -7.71
CA LYS A 89 2.19 5.14 -8.66
C LYS A 89 2.68 4.79 -10.07
N VAL A 90 1.76 4.74 -11.03
CA VAL A 90 2.02 4.43 -12.43
C VAL A 90 2.12 5.71 -13.26
N GLU A 91 1.13 6.60 -13.19
CA GLU A 91 1.06 7.82 -14.02
C GLU A 91 0.88 9.10 -13.18
N SER A 92 1.17 9.01 -11.89
CA SER A 92 1.09 10.12 -10.96
C SER A 92 2.31 10.17 -10.03
N ILE A 93 2.44 11.29 -9.32
CA ILE A 93 3.39 11.44 -8.22
C ILE A 93 2.69 11.13 -6.90
N GLU A 94 3.44 11.13 -5.81
CA GLU A 94 2.90 11.07 -4.46
C GLU A 94 1.79 12.11 -4.25
N GLY A 95 0.70 11.70 -3.61
CA GLY A 95 -0.32 12.65 -3.16
C GLY A 95 0.21 13.53 -2.02
N ASP A 96 -0.48 14.65 -1.77
CA ASP A 96 -0.12 15.56 -0.67
C ASP A 96 0.15 14.79 0.62
N GLU A 97 1.38 14.87 1.15
CA GLU A 97 1.88 14.21 2.37
C GLU A 97 1.44 12.75 2.55
N GLN A 98 1.29 11.99 1.47
CA GLN A 98 0.72 10.64 1.53
C GLN A 98 1.61 9.68 2.30
N LEU A 99 2.91 9.67 2.01
CA LEU A 99 3.85 8.77 2.67
C LEU A 99 4.04 9.13 4.15
N LEU A 100 4.05 10.43 4.47
CA LEU A 100 4.10 10.90 5.86
C LEU A 100 2.89 10.40 6.66
N ARG A 101 1.68 10.49 6.09
CA ARG A 101 0.48 9.90 6.74
C ARG A 101 0.60 8.40 6.94
N TYR A 102 1.22 7.69 5.99
CA TYR A 102 1.36 6.23 6.08
C TYR A 102 2.33 5.87 7.20
N GLU A 103 3.44 6.60 7.34
CA GLU A 103 4.38 6.47 8.45
C GLU A 103 3.69 6.72 9.80
N MET A 104 2.92 7.81 9.93
CA MET A 104 2.15 8.08 11.15
C MET A 104 1.17 6.94 11.47
N ALA A 105 0.45 6.44 10.47
CA ALA A 105 -0.47 5.31 10.65
C ALA A 105 0.25 4.02 11.10
N LEU A 106 1.46 3.74 10.59
CA LEU A 106 2.29 2.62 11.03
C LEU A 106 2.70 2.76 12.50
N ILE A 107 3.12 3.96 12.91
CA ILE A 107 3.58 4.24 14.27
C ILE A 107 2.41 4.15 15.26
N GLU A 108 1.29 4.78 14.94
CA GLU A 108 0.13 4.89 15.85
C GLU A 108 -0.64 3.57 16.01
N ASN A 109 -0.81 2.79 14.93
CA ASN A 109 -1.73 1.64 14.92
C ASN A 109 -1.05 0.27 14.96
N HIS A 110 0.27 0.21 14.78
CA HIS A 110 1.02 -1.05 14.69
C HIS A 110 2.30 -1.02 15.53
N SER A 111 2.23 -0.41 16.71
CA SER A 111 3.36 -0.18 17.62
C SER A 111 4.20 -1.44 17.91
N GLU A 112 3.57 -2.60 17.93
CA GLU A 112 4.09 -3.92 18.29
C GLU A 112 4.76 -4.68 17.13
N LYS A 113 4.65 -4.18 15.89
CA LYS A 113 5.17 -4.86 14.69
C LYS A 113 6.43 -4.20 14.15
N GLY A 114 7.23 -4.97 13.40
CA GLY A 114 8.21 -4.43 12.46
C GLY A 114 7.48 -3.66 11.35
N LYS A 115 7.86 -2.40 11.11
CA LYS A 115 7.12 -1.47 10.23
C LYS A 115 7.94 -1.21 8.96
N TYR A 116 7.29 -1.35 7.82
CA TYR A 116 7.89 -1.14 6.51
C TYR A 116 6.97 -0.25 5.67
N LEU A 117 7.56 0.73 5.00
CA LEU A 117 6.86 1.59 4.04
C LEU A 117 7.64 1.59 2.73
N LEU A 118 6.99 1.16 1.65
CA LEU A 118 7.58 1.06 0.33
C LEU A 118 6.80 1.92 -0.66
N TYR A 119 7.54 2.69 -1.46
CA TYR A 119 7.00 3.54 -2.51
C TYR A 119 7.51 3.05 -3.87
N CYS A 120 6.61 2.55 -4.70
CA CYS A 120 6.93 2.04 -6.03
C CYS A 120 6.36 2.99 -7.08
N THR A 121 7.24 3.63 -7.85
CA THR A 121 6.84 4.56 -8.91
C THR A 121 7.43 4.15 -10.25
N LYS A 122 6.65 4.30 -11.33
CA LYS A 122 7.13 4.10 -12.70
C LYS A 122 8.13 5.18 -13.12
N TYR A 123 7.89 6.43 -12.71
CA TYR A 123 8.74 7.57 -13.03
C TYR A 123 9.55 8.01 -11.81
N SER A 124 10.76 8.51 -12.03
CA SER A 124 11.61 9.01 -10.94
C SER A 124 10.88 10.13 -10.18
N ASP A 125 10.57 9.88 -8.91
CA ASP A 125 9.94 10.80 -7.98
C ASP A 125 10.81 10.86 -6.70
N PRO A 126 11.97 11.55 -6.78
CA PRO A 126 12.97 11.53 -5.73
C PRO A 126 12.42 12.17 -4.45
N LYS A 127 12.56 11.45 -3.33
CA LYS A 127 12.13 11.94 -2.02
C LYS A 127 13.31 12.53 -1.25
N LYS A 128 13.05 13.62 -0.53
CA LYS A 128 14.03 14.19 0.40
C LYS A 128 14.05 13.32 1.66
N MET A 129 15.22 12.83 2.05
CA MET A 129 15.40 11.98 3.24
C MET A 129 15.01 12.69 4.55
N GLU A 130 15.03 14.02 4.56
CA GLU A 130 14.58 14.84 5.70
C GLU A 130 13.10 14.59 6.07
N ASN A 131 12.32 13.99 5.18
CA ASN A 131 10.90 13.71 5.38
C ASN A 131 10.61 12.36 6.06
N PHE A 132 11.61 11.52 6.30
CA PHE A 132 11.42 10.18 6.88
C PHE A 132 12.31 10.03 8.10
N ALA A 133 11.72 9.75 9.26
CA ALA A 133 12.50 9.52 10.47
C ALA A 133 13.12 8.11 10.40
N SER A 134 14.46 8.05 10.39
CA SER A 134 15.18 6.80 10.63
C SER A 134 15.02 6.39 12.09
N TYR A 135 14.27 5.32 12.35
CA TYR A 135 14.19 4.66 13.67
C TYR A 135 15.00 3.37 13.66
#